data_AF-A0AAW7BLK3-F1
#
_entry.id   AF-A0AAW7BLK3-F1
#
_cell.length_a   1.000
_cell.length_b   1.000
_cell.length_c   1.000
_cell.angle_alpha   90.00
_cell.angle_beta   90.00
_cell.angle_gamma   90.00
#
_symmetry.space_group_name_H-M   'P 1'
#
loop_
_entity.id
_entity.type
_entity.pdbx_description
1 polymer ?
#
loop_
_entity_poly.entity_id
_entity_poly.type
_entity_poly.pdbx_seq_one_letter_code
_entity_poly.pdbx_strand_id
1 'polypeptide(L)'
;MSDDFSYVWLLPLLEKPFEAAAIDLPEAARSLQEKHTLPAKVELQRLVLTALTSHSDYWRGLALQWLESGFPFDSELKELLALCAENKALPQSHRHRARRLVYRKADER
;
A
#
# COMPACT_ATOMS: atom_id res chain seq x y z
N MET A 1 -21.66 16.15 10.32
CA MET A 1 -21.39 15.47 9.04
C MET A 1 -20.09 14.75 9.24
N SER A 2 -20.09 13.43 9.32
CA SER A 2 -18.84 12.68 9.38
C SER A 2 -18.22 12.74 7.99
N ASP A 3 -16.96 13.17 7.89
CA ASP A 3 -16.24 13.13 6.63
C ASP A 3 -15.99 11.68 6.23
N ASP A 4 -16.12 11.40 4.93
CA ASP A 4 -15.84 10.09 4.36
C ASP A 4 -14.41 9.65 4.67
N PHE A 5 -14.27 8.40 5.10
CA PHE A 5 -12.98 7.85 5.45
C PHE A 5 -12.04 7.74 4.23
N SER A 6 -10.80 8.18 4.41
CA SER A 6 -9.73 7.99 3.44
C SER A 6 -8.55 7.24 4.03
N TYR A 7 -8.05 6.24 3.29
CA TYR A 7 -6.83 5.50 3.62
C TYR A 7 -5.57 6.39 3.64
N VAL A 8 -5.65 7.61 3.09
CA VAL A 8 -4.56 8.60 3.16
C VAL A 8 -4.18 8.89 4.62
N TRP A 9 -5.13 8.89 5.55
CA TRP A 9 -4.86 9.14 6.97
C TRP A 9 -4.13 7.99 7.67
N LEU A 10 -4.10 6.80 7.05
CA LEU A 10 -3.38 5.63 7.55
C LEU A 10 -2.00 5.46 6.89
N LEU A 11 -1.63 6.30 5.91
CA LEU A 11 -0.32 6.24 5.24
C LEU A 11 0.89 6.27 6.18
N PRO A 12 0.88 6.99 7.32
CA PRO A 12 1.99 6.92 8.28
C PRO A 12 2.27 5.52 8.82
N LEU A 13 1.32 4.58 8.75
CA LEU A 13 1.58 3.19 9.09
C LEU A 13 2.63 2.54 8.17
N LEU A 14 2.81 3.01 6.93
CA LEU A 14 3.81 2.48 5.98
C LEU A 14 5.26 2.75 6.38
N GLU A 15 5.49 3.68 7.30
CA GLU A 15 6.84 4.08 7.72
C GLU A 15 7.52 3.02 8.60
N LYS A 16 6.75 2.08 9.15
CA LYS A 16 7.25 0.95 9.94
C LYS A 16 7.11 -0.37 9.15
N PRO A 17 7.79 -1.46 9.57
CA PRO A 17 7.59 -2.78 8.96
C PRO A 17 6.12 -3.22 8.99
N PHE A 18 5.69 -3.99 7.99
CA PHE A 18 4.27 -4.32 7.82
C PHE A 18 3.70 -5.15 8.98
N GLU A 19 4.53 -5.90 9.68
CA GLU A 19 4.17 -6.67 10.88
C GLU A 19 3.83 -5.74 12.04
N ALA A 20 4.65 -4.71 12.27
CA ALA A 20 4.39 -3.70 13.29
C ALA A 20 3.16 -2.86 12.93
N ALA A 21 3.00 -2.51 11.65
CA ALA A 21 1.83 -1.79 11.18
C ALA A 21 0.53 -2.60 11.32
N ALA A 22 0.58 -3.93 11.16
CA ALA A 22 -0.57 -4.80 11.37
C ALA A 22 -1.04 -4.79 12.82
N ILE A 23 -0.11 -4.71 13.77
CA ILE A 23 -0.41 -4.60 15.21
C ILE A 23 -1.06 -3.24 15.52
N ASP A 24 -0.57 -2.17 14.91
CA ASP A 24 -1.03 -0.80 15.20
C ASP A 24 -2.31 -0.40 14.43
N LEU A 25 -2.65 -1.14 13.37
CA LEU A 25 -3.80 -0.83 12.51
C LEU A 25 -5.13 -0.70 13.27
N PRO A 26 -5.50 -1.60 14.21
CA PRO A 26 -6.77 -1.49 14.93
C PRO A 26 -6.85 -0.23 15.79
N GLU A 27 -5.74 0.17 16.42
CA GLU A 27 -5.69 1.39 17.24
C GLU A 27 -5.79 2.64 16.36
N ALA A 28 -5.00 2.69 15.28
CA ALA A 28 -5.07 3.79 14.31
C ALA A 28 -6.48 3.95 13.70
N ALA A 29 -7.14 2.82 13.38
CA ALA A 29 -8.51 2.83 12.90
C ALA A 29 -9.49 3.35 13.96
N ARG A 30 -9.35 2.92 15.23
CA ARG A 30 -10.19 3.38 16.34
C ARG A 30 -10.10 4.89 16.55
N SER A 31 -8.90 5.45 16.53
CA SER A 31 -8.71 6.91 16.65
C SER A 31 -9.41 7.69 15.52
N LEU A 32 -9.54 7.11 14.32
CA LEU A 32 -10.24 7.74 13.20
C LEU A 32 -11.76 7.59 13.28
N GLN A 33 -12.29 6.55 13.94
CA GLN A 33 -13.74 6.35 14.11
C GLN A 33 -14.43 7.46 14.89
N GLU A 34 -13.68 8.18 15.74
CA GLU A 34 -14.21 9.32 16.48
C GLU A 34 -14.66 10.47 15.56
N LYS A 35 -14.06 10.56 14.37
CA LYS A 35 -14.25 11.68 13.43
C LYS A 35 -14.82 11.27 12.08
N HIS A 36 -14.71 9.99 11.72
CA HIS A 36 -14.99 9.49 10.37
C HIS A 36 -15.79 8.19 10.39
N THR A 37 -16.59 7.99 9.35
CA THR A 37 -17.30 6.73 9.15
C THR A 37 -16.37 5.73 8.47
N LEU A 38 -15.87 4.76 9.23
CA LEU A 38 -14.97 3.74 8.69
C LEU A 38 -15.73 2.63 7.95
N PRO A 39 -15.08 1.99 6.95
CA PRO A 39 -15.61 0.78 6.34
C PRO A 39 -15.64 -0.36 7.37
N ALA A 40 -16.49 -1.36 7.11
CA ALA A 40 -16.64 -2.54 7.96
C ALA A 40 -15.33 -3.31 8.19
N LYS A 41 -14.38 -3.20 7.25
CA LYS A 41 -13.04 -3.79 7.35
C LYS A 41 -11.99 -2.81 6.84
N VAL A 42 -10.99 -2.54 7.68
CA VAL A 42 -9.78 -1.79 7.29
C VAL A 42 -8.66 -2.81 7.09
N GLU A 43 -8.00 -2.76 5.93
CA GLU A 43 -6.98 -3.74 5.55
C GLU A 43 -5.69 -3.06 5.10
N LEU A 44 -4.54 -3.61 5.48
CA LEU A 44 -3.23 -3.12 5.03
C LEU A 44 -3.08 -3.18 3.50
N GLN A 45 -3.75 -4.11 2.83
CA GLN A 45 -3.75 -4.17 1.37
C GLN A 45 -4.32 -2.89 0.75
N ARG A 46 -5.42 -2.36 1.27
CA ARG A 46 -6.03 -1.11 0.79
C ARG A 46 -5.16 0.10 1.09
N LEU A 47 -4.38 0.05 2.17
CA LEU A 47 -3.35 1.03 2.47
C LEU A 47 -2.22 1.02 1.41
N VAL A 48 -1.69 -0.16 1.08
CA VAL A 48 -0.66 -0.33 0.04
C VAL A 48 -1.17 0.13 -1.33
N LEU A 49 -2.40 -0.24 -1.70
CA LEU A 49 -3.04 0.22 -2.93
C LEU A 49 -3.12 1.75 -2.98
N THR A 50 -3.57 2.38 -1.90
CA THR A 50 -3.69 3.84 -1.79
C THR A 50 -2.34 4.54 -1.94
N ALA A 51 -1.29 3.97 -1.36
CA ALA A 51 0.06 4.52 -1.47
C ALA A 51 0.65 4.38 -2.88
N LEU A 52 0.43 3.26 -3.56
CA LEU A 52 0.88 3.03 -4.93
C LEU A 52 0.20 3.95 -5.94
N THR A 53 -1.10 4.20 -5.76
CA THR A 53 -1.90 5.11 -6.60
C THR A 53 -1.75 6.58 -6.21
N SER A 54 -1.15 6.89 -5.05
CA SER A 54 -0.90 8.27 -4.64
C SER A 54 0.02 9.00 -5.62
N HIS A 55 -0.11 10.32 -5.72
CA HIS A 55 0.82 11.14 -6.50
C HIS A 55 2.17 11.38 -5.80
N SER A 56 2.42 10.72 -4.66
CA SER A 56 3.63 10.88 -3.87
C SER A 56 4.63 9.75 -4.12
N ASP A 57 5.82 10.11 -4.57
CA ASP A 57 6.92 9.16 -4.71
C ASP A 57 7.36 8.58 -3.37
N TYR A 58 7.24 9.33 -2.28
CA TYR A 58 7.57 8.84 -0.94
C TYR A 58 6.66 7.67 -0.53
N TRP A 59 5.34 7.86 -0.57
CA TRP A 59 4.39 6.83 -0.17
C TRP A 59 4.46 5.61 -1.07
N ARG A 60 4.60 5.82 -2.38
CA ARG A 60 4.81 4.73 -3.34
C ARG A 60 6.11 3.96 -3.03
N GLY A 61 7.19 4.66 -2.68
CA GLY A 61 8.47 4.05 -2.31
C GLY A 61 8.36 3.13 -1.10
N LEU A 62 7.62 3.54 -0.07
CA LEU A 62 7.34 2.74 1.13
C LEU A 62 6.45 1.53 0.83
N ALA A 63 5.40 1.70 0.02
CA ALA A 63 4.55 0.59 -0.40
C ALA A 63 5.34 -0.49 -1.16
N LEU A 64 6.21 -0.07 -2.08
CA LEU A 64 7.13 -0.99 -2.77
C LEU A 64 8.09 -1.68 -1.79
N GLN A 65 8.51 -1.01 -0.71
CA GLN A 65 9.41 -1.59 0.28
C GLN A 65 8.72 -2.70 1.09
N TRP A 66 7.46 -2.51 1.48
CA TRP A 66 6.67 -3.55 2.14
C TRP A 66 6.55 -4.80 1.26
N LEU A 67 6.22 -4.60 -0.02
CA LEU A 67 6.08 -5.68 -0.99
C LEU A 67 7.40 -6.42 -1.22
N GLU A 68 8.53 -5.70 -1.28
CA GLU A 68 9.86 -6.32 -1.35
C GLU A 68 10.23 -7.10 -0.09
N SER A 69 9.77 -6.64 1.07
CA SER A 69 9.99 -7.28 2.37
C SER A 69 9.11 -8.51 2.61
N GLY A 70 8.20 -8.85 1.69
CA GLY A 70 7.38 -10.06 1.75
C GLY A 70 5.92 -9.83 2.14
N PHE A 71 5.43 -8.58 2.14
CA PHE A 71 4.01 -8.33 2.32
C PHE A 71 3.18 -9.14 1.30
N PRO A 72 2.17 -9.90 1.74
CA PRO A 72 1.36 -10.71 0.83
C PRO A 72 0.54 -9.81 -0.09
N PHE A 73 0.50 -10.16 -1.37
CA PHE A 73 -0.28 -9.44 -2.37
C PHE A 73 -1.00 -10.41 -3.32
N ASP A 74 -2.19 -10.00 -3.75
CA ASP A 74 -3.10 -10.75 -4.62
C ASP A 74 -2.99 -10.31 -6.09
N SER A 75 -3.94 -10.74 -6.92
CA SER A 75 -3.99 -10.38 -8.34
C SER A 75 -4.21 -8.88 -8.57
N GLU A 76 -5.04 -8.21 -7.75
CA GLU A 76 -5.31 -6.77 -7.86
C GLU A 76 -4.01 -5.97 -7.68
N LEU A 77 -3.26 -6.26 -6.63
CA LEU A 77 -1.96 -5.61 -6.40
C LEU A 77 -0.95 -5.95 -7.49
N LYS A 78 -0.95 -7.19 -8.01
CA LYS A 78 -0.05 -7.59 -9.10
C LYS A 78 -0.31 -6.82 -10.39
N GLU A 79 -1.58 -6.63 -10.75
CA GLU A 79 -1.98 -5.82 -11.91
C GLU A 79 -1.55 -4.36 -11.73
N LEU A 80 -1.76 -3.78 -10.54
CA LEU A 80 -1.32 -2.43 -10.25
C LEU A 80 0.21 -2.28 -10.35
N LEU A 81 0.97 -3.26 -9.87
CA LEU A 81 2.43 -3.26 -10.00
C LEU A 81 2.87 -3.35 -11.46
N ALA A 82 2.16 -4.10 -12.32
CA ALA A 82 2.41 -4.13 -13.76
C ALA A 82 2.18 -2.75 -14.40
N LEU A 83 1.12 -2.04 -14.01
CA LEU A 83 0.89 -0.66 -14.45
C LEU A 83 2.00 0.28 -13.97
N CYS A 84 2.42 0.19 -12.70
CA CYS A 84 3.53 0.98 -12.17
C CYS A 84 4.86 0.70 -12.90
N ALA A 85 5.11 -0.57 -13.26
CA ALA A 85 6.28 -0.99 -14.01
C ALA A 85 6.38 -0.34 -15.40
N GLU A 86 5.26 -0.01 -16.03
CA GLU A 86 5.21 0.55 -17.39
C GLU A 86 5.02 2.07 -17.39
N ASN A 87 4.56 2.66 -16.29
CA ASN A 87 4.26 4.08 -16.20
C ASN A 87 5.52 4.96 -16.23
N LYS A 88 5.80 5.58 -17.38
CA LYS A 88 6.96 6.46 -17.61
C LYS A 88 6.97 7.73 -16.75
N ALA A 89 5.83 8.14 -16.18
CA ALA A 89 5.77 9.28 -15.26
C ALA A 89 6.40 8.97 -13.89
N LEU A 90 6.58 7.68 -13.55
CA LEU A 90 7.20 7.28 -12.30
C LEU A 90 8.73 7.28 -12.39
N PRO A 91 9.44 7.52 -11.27
CA PRO A 91 10.89 7.35 -11.21
C PRO A 91 11.33 5.97 -11.69
N GLN A 92 12.48 5.92 -12.39
CA GLN A 92 13.02 4.66 -12.91
C GLN A 92 13.23 3.60 -11.83
N SER A 93 13.66 4.01 -10.63
CA SER A 93 13.80 3.13 -9.46
C SER A 93 12.48 2.45 -9.10
N HIS A 94 11.38 3.20 -9.04
CA HIS A 94 10.04 2.68 -8.72
C HIS A 94 9.56 1.69 -9.77
N ARG A 95 9.71 2.03 -11.06
CA ARG A 95 9.34 1.11 -12.15
C ARG A 95 10.14 -0.19 -12.09
N HIS A 96 11.44 -0.12 -11.81
CA HIS A 96 12.30 -1.29 -11.72
C HIS A 96 11.92 -2.20 -10.55
N ARG A 97 11.67 -1.62 -9.37
CA ARG A 97 11.19 -2.36 -8.18
C ARG A 97 9.84 -3.03 -8.45
N ALA A 98 8.89 -2.31 -9.04
CA ALA A 98 7.60 -2.86 -9.41
C ALA A 98 7.72 -4.04 -10.41
N ARG A 99 8.57 -3.91 -11.45
CA ARG A 99 8.85 -5.02 -12.38
C ARG A 99 9.36 -6.26 -11.65
N ARG A 100 10.36 -6.10 -10.79
CA ARG A 100 10.91 -7.23 -10.01
C ARG A 100 9.83 -7.95 -9.21
N LEU A 101 8.93 -7.20 -8.57
CA LEU A 101 7.83 -7.78 -7.79
C LEU A 101 6.82 -8.56 -8.65
N VAL A 102 6.49 -8.07 -9.85
CA VAL A 102 5.59 -8.77 -10.79
C VAL A 102 6.16 -10.13 -11.20
N TYR A 103 7.47 -10.18 -11.48
CA TYR A 103 8.15 -11.41 -11.90
C TYR A 103 8.54 -12.34 -10.74
N ARG A 104 8.73 -11.82 -9.51
CA ARG A 104 9.12 -12.62 -8.33
C ARG A 104 8.17 -13.78 -8.03
N LYS A 105 6.87 -13.61 -8.28
CA LYS A 105 5.86 -14.67 -8.07
C LYS A 105 5.67 -15.62 -9.25
N ALA A 106 6.40 -15.45 -10.35
CA ALA A 106 6.34 -16.38 -11.48
C ALA A 106 7.19 -17.64 -11.24
N ASP A 107 8.17 -17.58 -10.32
CA ASP A 107 9.12 -18.67 -10.02
C ASP A 107 8.65 -19.66 -8.93
N GLU A 108 7.56 -19.38 -8.20
CA GLU A 108 7.02 -20.29 -7.17
C GLU A 108 5.93 -21.24 -7.72
N ARG A 109 6.07 -21.70 -8.97
CA ARG A 109 5.05 -22.51 -9.66
C ARG A 109 5.53 -23.91 -10.04
#